data_AF-A0A5C5E606-F1
#
_entry.id   AF-A0A5C5E606-F1
#
_cell.length_a   1.000
_cell.length_b   1.000
_cell.length_c   1.000
_cell.angle_alpha   90.00
_cell.angle_beta   90.00
_cell.angle_gamma   90.00
#
_symmetry.space_group_name_H-M   'P 1'
#
loop_
_entity.id
_entity.type
_entity.pdbx_description
1 polymer ?
#
loop_
_entity_poly.entity_id
_entity_poly.type
_entity_poly.pdbx_seq_one_letter_code
_entity_poly.pdbx_strand_id
1 'polypeptide(L)'
;MDQNECQFPCLRDIAEGNVKLPPQSLKKRVQLSIKRNLTPTQIKALHKNATVAKKYLFKTLGKEMPVAKVVPSLSGVRLKAGDTVRVRTMEEIDAMLNGSRKTRGCAFMDGMERYCGTTQRVLKSMERFVDERELKVKKCNGIILLENVMCEGVTAFGRCDRCCLMFWREEWLEKIE
;
A
#
# COMPACT_ATOMS: atom_id res chain seq x y z
N MET A 1 5.46 19.63 -12.36
CA MET A 1 4.57 20.80 -12.30
C MET A 1 4.33 21.10 -10.85
N ASP A 2 4.73 22.29 -10.40
CA ASP A 2 4.37 22.76 -9.07
C ASP A 2 2.84 22.89 -9.02
N GLN A 3 2.18 22.27 -8.04
CA GLN A 3 0.71 22.29 -7.96
C GLN A 3 0.17 23.72 -7.77
N ASN A 4 1.03 24.66 -7.39
CA ASN A 4 0.70 26.06 -7.19
C ASN A 4 0.84 26.94 -8.46
N GLU A 5 1.34 26.39 -9.57
CA GLU A 5 1.42 27.09 -10.87
C GLU A 5 0.23 26.76 -11.80
N CYS A 6 -0.78 26.03 -11.30
CA CYS A 6 -1.93 25.71 -12.13
C CYS A 6 -2.80 26.94 -12.38
N GLN A 7 -3.06 27.23 -13.67
CA GLN A 7 -3.94 28.32 -14.11
C GLN A 7 -5.42 28.13 -13.74
N PHE A 8 -5.80 26.97 -13.19
CA PHE A 8 -7.15 26.72 -12.69
C PHE A 8 -7.18 26.87 -11.17
N PRO A 9 -7.74 27.97 -10.63
CA PRO A 9 -7.81 28.22 -9.18
C PRO A 9 -8.54 27.12 -8.41
N CYS A 10 -9.50 26.45 -9.06
CA CYS A 10 -10.30 25.36 -8.50
C CYS A 10 -9.70 23.96 -8.71
N LEU A 11 -8.48 23.84 -9.25
CA LEU A 11 -7.87 22.52 -9.52
C LEU A 11 -7.85 21.63 -8.26
N ARG A 12 -7.62 22.22 -7.09
CA ARG A 12 -7.59 21.48 -5.81
C ARG A 12 -8.94 20.85 -5.46
N ASP A 13 -10.04 21.51 -5.79
CA ASP A 13 -11.38 21.03 -5.49
C ASP A 13 -11.86 20.00 -6.55
N ILE A 14 -11.49 20.20 -7.83
CA ILE A 14 -11.81 19.25 -8.91
C ILE A 14 -10.96 17.96 -8.82
N ALA A 15 -9.79 18.02 -8.16
CA ALA A 15 -8.91 16.87 -8.00
C ALA A 15 -9.43 15.81 -7.00
N GLU A 16 -10.49 16.10 -6.22
CA GLU A 16 -11.05 15.16 -5.27
C GLU A 16 -12.27 14.41 -5.84
N GLY A 17 -12.32 13.09 -5.60
CA GLY A 17 -13.45 12.27 -6.02
C GLY A 17 -14.73 12.48 -5.20
N ASN A 18 -15.86 11.98 -5.71
CA ASN A 18 -17.18 12.06 -5.08
C ASN A 18 -17.43 10.98 -4.01
N VAL A 19 -16.51 10.02 -3.83
CA VAL A 19 -16.66 8.96 -2.82
C VAL A 19 -16.81 9.53 -1.40
N LYS A 20 -17.81 9.03 -0.66
CA LYS A 20 -18.00 9.36 0.76
C LYS A 20 -16.91 8.68 1.60
N LEU A 21 -16.18 9.47 2.39
CA LEU A 21 -15.18 8.94 3.32
C LEU A 21 -15.86 8.38 4.57
N PRO A 22 -15.37 7.27 5.13
CA PRO A 22 -15.78 6.80 6.45
C PRO A 22 -15.35 7.83 7.51
N PRO A 23 -16.01 7.86 8.67
CA PRO A 23 -15.66 8.77 9.75
C PRO A 23 -14.19 8.59 10.14
N GLN A 24 -13.43 9.69 10.15
CA GLN A 24 -12.00 9.69 10.46
C GLN A 24 -11.72 10.39 11.79
N SER A 25 -10.79 9.84 12.57
CA SER A 25 -10.31 10.51 13.79
C SER A 25 -9.58 11.82 13.48
N LEU A 26 -9.59 12.76 14.43
CA LEU A 26 -8.88 14.05 14.32
C LEU A 26 -7.40 13.85 13.98
N LYS A 27 -6.77 12.85 14.60
CA LYS A 27 -5.39 12.46 14.32
C LYS A 27 -5.17 12.12 12.84
N LYS A 28 -6.06 11.33 12.24
CA LYS A 28 -5.95 10.93 10.82
C LYS A 28 -6.16 12.15 9.91
N ARG A 29 -7.09 13.06 10.24
CA ARG A 29 -7.29 14.33 9.49
C ARG A 29 -6.03 15.21 9.51
N VAL A 30 -5.42 15.42 10.67
CA VAL A 30 -4.17 16.19 10.81
C VAL A 30 -3.04 15.53 10.04
N GLN A 31 -2.86 14.22 10.17
CA GLN A 31 -1.82 13.48 9.45
C GLN A 31 -1.97 13.58 7.93
N LEU A 32 -3.20 13.51 7.41
CA LEU A 32 -3.49 13.67 5.99
C LEU A 32 -3.16 15.09 5.51
N SER A 33 -3.55 16.11 6.27
CA SER A 33 -3.23 17.51 5.97
C SER A 33 -1.72 17.73 5.88
N ILE A 34 -0.95 17.18 6.81
CA ILE A 34 0.53 17.26 6.77
C ILE A 34 1.07 16.58 5.52
N LYS A 35 0.63 15.35 5.22
CA LYS A 35 1.12 14.59 4.06
C LYS A 35 0.80 15.25 2.72
N ARG A 36 -0.36 15.92 2.59
CA ARG A 36 -0.76 16.63 1.37
C ARG A 36 0.19 17.78 1.01
N ASN A 37 0.80 18.40 2.03
CA ASN A 37 1.70 19.53 1.84
C ASN A 37 3.18 19.13 1.73
N LEU A 38 3.49 17.84 1.69
CA LEU A 38 4.87 17.34 1.59
C LEU A 38 5.12 16.69 0.23
N THR A 39 6.27 17.00 -0.37
CA THR A 39 6.70 16.38 -1.61
C THR A 39 7.16 14.93 -1.38
N PRO A 40 7.14 14.06 -2.40
CA PRO A 40 7.63 12.68 -2.27
C PRO A 40 9.07 12.58 -1.75
N THR A 41 9.94 13.52 -2.12
CA THR A 41 11.33 13.61 -1.63
C THR A 41 11.39 13.99 -0.16
N GLN A 42 10.59 14.98 0.27
CA GLN A 42 10.49 15.35 1.69
C GLN A 42 9.97 14.18 2.54
N ILE A 43 8.94 13.47 2.09
CA ILE A 43 8.40 12.30 2.79
C ILE A 43 9.47 11.21 2.94
N LYS A 44 10.23 10.92 1.86
CA LYS A 44 11.34 9.95 1.90
C LYS A 44 12.44 10.39 2.89
N ALA A 45 12.81 11.67 2.88
CA ALA A 45 13.79 12.22 3.82
C ALA A 45 13.31 12.12 5.27
N LEU A 46 12.05 12.46 5.54
CA LEU A 46 11.45 12.35 6.87
C LEU A 46 11.44 10.90 7.39
N HIS A 47 11.09 9.94 6.53
CA HIS A 47 11.15 8.51 6.89
C HIS A 47 12.58 8.05 7.19
N LYS A 48 13.57 8.50 6.39
CA LYS A 48 14.99 8.19 6.61
C LYS A 48 15.46 8.75 7.95
N ASN A 49 15.20 10.03 8.20
CA ASN A 49 15.59 10.72 9.42
C ASN A 49 14.90 10.12 10.65
N ALA A 50 13.62 9.77 10.56
CA ALA A 50 12.90 9.10 11.64
C ALA A 50 13.47 7.71 11.96
N THR A 51 13.88 6.95 10.94
CA THR A 51 14.55 5.64 11.13
C THR A 51 15.87 5.81 11.87
N VAL A 52 16.67 6.81 11.47
CA VAL A 52 17.95 7.12 12.10
C VAL A 52 17.74 7.57 13.55
N ALA A 53 16.83 8.51 13.80
CA ALA A 53 16.50 8.99 15.15
C ALA A 53 16.01 7.86 16.06
N LYS A 54 15.14 6.96 15.57
CA LYS A 54 14.75 5.76 16.31
C LYS A 54 15.94 4.88 16.66
N LYS A 55 16.85 4.63 15.72
CA LYS A 55 18.07 3.84 15.99
C LYS A 55 18.90 4.43 17.14
N TYR A 56 19.11 5.74 17.13
CA TYR A 56 19.81 6.43 18.22
C TYR A 56 19.03 6.34 19.54
N LEU A 57 17.72 6.59 19.53
CA LEU A 57 16.88 6.52 20.71
C LEU A 57 16.87 5.12 21.35
N PHE A 58 16.75 4.06 20.56
CA PHE A 58 16.81 2.68 21.04
C PHE A 58 18.18 2.35 21.64
N LYS A 59 19.26 2.80 20.99
CA LYS A 59 20.63 2.67 21.52
C LYS A 59 20.79 3.40 22.86
N THR A 60 20.26 4.61 23.01
CA THR A 60 20.34 5.37 24.28
C THR A 60 19.49 4.76 25.39
N LEU A 61 18.38 4.12 25.04
CA LEU A 61 17.49 3.45 26.00
C LEU A 61 17.93 2.02 26.35
N GLY A 62 19.05 1.52 25.80
CA GLY A 62 19.51 0.15 25.99
C GLY A 62 18.54 -0.91 25.45
N LYS A 63 17.60 -0.53 24.58
CA LYS A 63 16.61 -1.44 23.99
C LYS A 63 17.06 -1.85 22.60
N GLU A 64 16.92 -3.14 22.30
CA GLU A 64 17.12 -3.62 20.94
C GLU A 64 16.03 -3.11 20.01
N MET A 65 16.42 -2.78 18.77
CA MET A 65 15.44 -2.43 17.76
C MET A 65 14.57 -3.64 17.44
N PRO A 66 13.24 -3.46 17.26
CA PRO A 66 12.39 -4.55 16.82
C PRO A 66 12.91 -5.09 15.49
N VAL A 67 13.29 -6.37 15.49
CA VAL A 67 13.72 -7.09 14.30
C VAL A 67 12.54 -7.13 13.32
N ALA A 68 12.81 -6.86 12.04
CA ALA A 68 11.78 -6.99 11.01
C ALA A 68 11.26 -8.43 11.00
N LYS A 69 9.93 -8.61 11.05
CA LYS A 69 9.31 -9.94 10.94
C LYS A 69 9.89 -10.65 9.72
N VAL A 70 10.33 -11.91 9.88
CA VAL A 70 10.84 -12.73 8.79
C VAL A 70 9.70 -12.91 7.80
N VAL A 71 9.82 -12.28 6.64
CA VAL A 71 8.86 -12.45 5.55
C VAL A 71 9.11 -13.84 4.96
N PRO A 72 8.07 -14.69 4.83
CA PRO A 72 8.21 -15.98 4.17
C PRO A 72 8.86 -15.83 2.79
N SER A 73 9.71 -16.79 2.42
CA SER A 73 10.18 -16.86 1.04
C SER A 73 8.98 -17.06 0.11
N LEU A 74 9.09 -16.57 -1.13
CA LEU A 74 8.07 -16.81 -2.15
C LEU A 74 7.81 -18.31 -2.20
N SER A 75 6.55 -18.72 -1.99
CA SER A 75 6.12 -20.07 -2.30
C SER A 75 6.52 -20.32 -3.75
N GLY A 76 7.37 -21.31 -4.02
CA GLY A 76 7.95 -21.55 -5.35
C GLY A 76 6.93 -21.80 -6.48
N VAL A 77 5.64 -21.83 -6.15
CA VAL A 77 4.50 -21.88 -7.06
C VAL A 77 4.25 -20.49 -7.65
N ARG A 78 4.61 -20.30 -8.92
CA ARG A 78 4.22 -19.10 -9.67
C ARG A 78 2.74 -19.16 -10.01
N LEU A 79 1.98 -18.18 -9.53
CA LEU A 79 0.57 -18.01 -9.87
C LEU A 79 0.43 -17.51 -11.31
N LYS A 80 -0.48 -18.12 -12.06
CA LYS A 80 -0.79 -17.77 -13.45
C LYS A 80 -2.20 -17.23 -13.57
N ALA A 81 -2.46 -16.48 -14.64
CA ALA A 81 -3.81 -16.03 -14.97
C ALA A 81 -4.76 -17.23 -15.07
N GLY A 82 -5.92 -17.11 -14.43
CA GLY A 82 -6.93 -18.16 -14.34
C GLY A 82 -6.85 -19.07 -13.12
N ASP A 83 -5.72 -19.10 -12.40
CA ASP A 83 -5.57 -19.89 -11.17
C ASP A 83 -6.57 -19.45 -10.09
N THR A 84 -7.14 -20.40 -9.36
CA THR A 84 -7.98 -20.16 -8.18
C THR A 84 -7.09 -20.02 -6.95
N VAL A 85 -7.26 -18.92 -6.21
CA VAL A 85 -6.48 -18.64 -5.00
C VAL A 85 -7.39 -18.23 -3.86
N ARG A 86 -7.03 -18.64 -2.64
CA ARG A 86 -7.57 -18.10 -1.41
C ARG A 86 -6.68 -16.96 -0.94
N VAL A 87 -7.28 -15.81 -0.64
CA VAL A 87 -6.59 -14.76 0.10
C VAL A 87 -6.44 -15.22 1.55
N ARG A 88 -5.22 -15.20 2.07
CA ARG A 88 -4.96 -15.58 3.47
C ARG A 88 -5.79 -14.75 4.45
N THR A 89 -5.93 -15.26 5.66
CA THR A 89 -6.62 -14.58 6.75
C THR A 89 -5.86 -13.30 7.15
N MET A 90 -6.58 -12.38 7.83
CA MET A 90 -5.97 -11.13 8.27
C MET A 90 -4.82 -11.37 9.25
N GLU A 91 -4.95 -12.38 10.11
CA GLU A 91 -3.96 -12.78 11.11
C GLU A 91 -2.67 -13.28 10.45
N GLU A 92 -2.81 -14.15 9.44
CA GLU A 92 -1.67 -14.64 8.66
C GLU A 92 -0.97 -13.51 7.90
N ILE A 93 -1.75 -12.62 7.27
CA ILE A 93 -1.19 -11.47 6.55
C ILE A 93 -0.47 -10.54 7.52
N ASP A 94 -1.06 -10.19 8.66
CA ASP A 94 -0.45 -9.29 9.64
C ASP A 94 0.85 -9.86 10.23
N ALA A 95 0.95 -11.19 10.35
CA ALA A 95 2.20 -11.87 10.70
C ALA A 95 3.31 -11.65 9.66
N MET A 96 2.97 -11.45 8.39
CA MET A 96 3.92 -11.18 7.29
C MET A 96 4.18 -9.68 7.03
N LEU A 97 3.44 -8.79 7.68
CA LEU A 97 3.62 -7.35 7.55
C LEU A 97 4.73 -6.83 8.47
N ASN A 98 5.58 -5.96 7.92
CA ASN A 98 6.52 -5.19 8.72
C ASN A 98 5.81 -4.04 9.47
N GLY A 99 6.55 -3.31 10.32
CA GLY A 99 5.99 -2.20 11.10
C GLY A 99 5.42 -1.02 10.28
N SER A 100 5.57 -1.01 8.95
CA SER A 100 4.91 -0.07 8.04
C SER A 100 3.72 -0.67 7.29
N ARG A 101 3.21 -1.83 7.71
CA ARG A 101 2.18 -2.63 7.02
C ARG A 101 2.58 -3.00 5.59
N LYS A 102 3.84 -3.44 5.40
CA LYS A 102 4.37 -3.82 4.09
C LYS A 102 5.01 -5.20 4.09
N THR A 103 4.93 -5.89 2.96
CA THR A 103 5.67 -7.12 2.66
C THR A 103 6.49 -6.89 1.39
N ARG A 104 7.82 -7.01 1.49
CA ARG A 104 8.82 -6.68 0.44
C ARG A 104 8.53 -5.38 -0.33
N GLY A 105 8.10 -4.35 0.39
CA GLY A 105 7.85 -3.01 -0.16
C GLY A 105 6.43 -2.75 -0.67
N CYS A 106 5.62 -3.79 -0.89
CA CYS A 106 4.19 -3.64 -1.20
C CYS A 106 3.39 -3.41 0.08
N ALA A 107 2.49 -2.44 0.08
CA ALA A 107 1.70 -2.07 1.24
C ALA A 107 0.35 -2.79 1.25
N PHE A 108 -0.01 -3.32 2.41
CA PHE A 108 -1.36 -3.78 2.67
C PHE A 108 -2.23 -2.58 3.05
N MET A 109 -3.08 -2.16 2.12
CA MET A 109 -3.86 -0.92 2.20
C MET A 109 -5.14 -1.12 3.00
N ASP A 110 -5.65 -0.01 3.55
CA ASP A 110 -6.99 0.04 4.14
C ASP A 110 -8.03 -0.44 3.09
N GLY A 111 -8.98 -1.26 3.51
CA GLY A 111 -10.00 -1.87 2.66
C GLY A 111 -9.58 -3.20 2.01
N MET A 112 -8.33 -3.62 2.10
CA MET A 112 -7.91 -4.97 1.62
C MET A 112 -8.41 -6.08 2.55
N GLU A 113 -8.61 -5.78 3.84
CA GLU A 113 -9.06 -6.72 4.87
C GLU A 113 -10.38 -7.42 4.52
N ARG A 114 -11.27 -6.76 3.78
CA ARG A 114 -12.57 -7.33 3.37
C ARG A 114 -12.44 -8.56 2.46
N TYR A 115 -11.31 -8.70 1.79
CA TYR A 115 -11.04 -9.80 0.87
C TYR A 115 -10.29 -10.94 1.56
N CYS A 116 -9.83 -10.76 2.80
CA CYS A 116 -9.15 -11.81 3.55
C CYS A 116 -10.07 -13.01 3.76
N GLY A 117 -9.55 -14.22 3.57
CA GLY A 117 -10.31 -15.47 3.63
C GLY A 117 -11.21 -15.75 2.42
N THR A 118 -11.33 -14.83 1.46
CA THR A 118 -12.14 -15.04 0.25
C THR A 118 -11.39 -15.81 -0.82
N THR A 119 -12.13 -16.61 -1.61
CA THR A 119 -11.61 -17.24 -2.83
C THR A 119 -11.75 -16.27 -4.00
N GLN A 120 -10.68 -16.10 -4.76
CA GLN A 120 -10.59 -15.20 -5.89
C GLN A 120 -9.87 -15.89 -7.06
N ARG A 121 -10.03 -15.33 -8.26
CA ARG A 121 -9.30 -15.80 -9.44
C ARG A 121 -8.17 -14.84 -9.79
N VAL A 122 -7.04 -15.39 -10.20
CA VAL A 122 -5.89 -14.60 -10.64
C VAL A 122 -6.20 -14.01 -12.01
N LEU A 123 -6.24 -12.68 -12.08
CA LEU A 123 -6.37 -11.96 -13.35
C LEU A 123 -5.04 -11.96 -14.10
N LYS A 124 -3.95 -11.56 -13.42
CA LYS A 124 -2.63 -11.41 -14.04
C LYS A 124 -1.50 -11.34 -13.02
N SER A 125 -0.36 -11.94 -13.35
CA SER A 125 0.92 -11.70 -12.66
C SER A 125 1.63 -10.46 -13.25
N MET A 126 2.06 -9.55 -12.39
CA MET A 126 2.61 -8.25 -12.79
C MET A 126 4.14 -8.26 -12.82
N GLU A 127 4.69 -7.85 -13.96
CA GLU A 127 6.15 -7.70 -14.16
C GLU A 127 6.61 -6.24 -14.11
N ARG A 128 5.75 -5.31 -14.53
CA ARG A 128 6.02 -3.87 -14.53
C ARG A 128 4.73 -3.06 -14.46
N PHE A 129 4.80 -1.87 -13.87
CA PHE A 129 3.71 -0.90 -13.81
C PHE A 129 4.25 0.53 -13.87
N VAL A 130 3.38 1.49 -14.19
CA VAL A 130 3.70 2.92 -14.10
C VAL A 130 3.41 3.39 -12.69
N ASP A 131 4.42 3.88 -11.99
CA ASP A 131 4.24 4.55 -10.70
C ASP A 131 3.70 5.96 -10.98
N GLU A 132 2.41 6.18 -10.71
CA GLU A 132 1.72 7.46 -10.97
C GLU A 132 2.34 8.64 -10.20
N ARG A 133 3.06 8.41 -9.09
CA ARG A 133 3.68 9.49 -8.32
C ARG A 133 4.99 9.95 -8.93
N GLU A 134 5.75 9.01 -9.48
CA GLU A 134 7.05 9.29 -10.09
C GLU A 134 6.99 9.39 -11.61
N LEU A 135 5.85 9.03 -12.22
CA LEU A 135 5.63 8.90 -13.67
C LEU A 135 6.72 8.04 -14.35
N LYS A 136 7.10 6.95 -13.68
CA LYS A 136 8.16 6.02 -14.13
C LYS A 136 7.66 4.60 -14.18
N VAL A 137 8.12 3.84 -15.16
CA VAL A 137 7.90 2.39 -15.21
C VAL A 137 8.80 1.71 -14.20
N LYS A 138 8.21 0.95 -13.28
CA LYS A 138 8.92 0.13 -12.28
C LYS A 138 8.72 -1.34 -12.60
N LYS A 139 9.79 -2.12 -12.45
CA LYS A 139 9.70 -3.59 -12.45
C LYS A 139 9.26 -4.08 -11.08
N CYS A 140 8.47 -5.14 -11.04
CA CYS A 140 8.04 -5.81 -9.83
C CYS A 140 8.01 -7.32 -10.02
N ASN A 141 8.19 -8.05 -8.92
CA ASN A 141 8.12 -9.51 -8.88
C ASN A 141 7.18 -9.93 -7.75
N GLY A 142 6.42 -11.00 -7.97
CA GLY A 142 5.48 -11.53 -6.98
C GLY A 142 4.36 -10.57 -6.62
N ILE A 143 3.91 -9.77 -7.59
CA ILE A 143 2.71 -8.92 -7.50
C ILE A 143 1.64 -9.53 -8.40
N ILE A 144 0.47 -9.77 -7.84
CA ILE A 144 -0.67 -10.41 -8.50
C ILE A 144 -1.86 -9.45 -8.50
N LEU A 145 -2.59 -9.41 -9.61
CA LEU A 145 -3.90 -8.81 -9.71
C LEU A 145 -4.95 -9.91 -9.69
N LEU A 146 -6.03 -9.70 -8.93
CA LEU A 146 -7.15 -10.62 -8.81
C LEU A 146 -8.38 -10.06 -9.56
N GLU A 147 -9.21 -10.94 -10.09
CA GLU A 147 -10.44 -10.56 -10.80
C GLU A 147 -11.43 -9.89 -9.83
N ASN A 148 -11.98 -8.72 -10.20
CA ASN A 148 -13.00 -7.98 -9.43
C ASN A 148 -12.59 -7.56 -8.00
N VAL A 149 -11.30 -7.62 -7.65
CA VAL A 149 -10.76 -7.16 -6.36
C VAL A 149 -10.22 -5.75 -6.50
N MET A 150 -11.08 -4.77 -6.21
CA MET A 150 -10.88 -3.36 -6.55
C MET A 150 -10.88 -2.48 -5.30
N CYS A 151 -10.14 -1.38 -5.37
CA CYS A 151 -10.19 -0.30 -4.39
C CYS A 151 -11.52 0.45 -4.48
N GLU A 152 -12.13 0.78 -3.34
CA GLU A 152 -13.36 1.60 -3.28
C GLU A 152 -13.10 3.11 -3.34
N GLY A 153 -11.85 3.52 -3.52
CA GLY A 153 -11.52 4.94 -3.55
C GLY A 153 -11.41 5.61 -2.18
N VAL A 154 -11.68 4.86 -1.12
CA VAL A 154 -11.51 5.29 0.27
C VAL A 154 -10.12 4.90 0.74
N THR A 155 -9.15 5.80 0.58
CA THR A 155 -7.76 5.48 0.92
C THR A 155 -7.15 6.49 1.89
N ALA A 156 -5.97 6.13 2.42
CA ALA A 156 -5.11 7.04 3.16
C ALA A 156 -4.63 8.28 2.36
N PHE A 157 -5.08 8.49 1.12
CA PHE A 157 -4.75 9.67 0.30
C PHE A 157 -5.96 10.58 0.04
N GLY A 158 -7.16 10.20 0.50
CA GLY A 158 -8.40 10.95 0.31
C GLY A 158 -9.39 10.23 -0.60
N ARG A 159 -10.35 11.00 -1.13
CA ARG A 159 -11.40 10.53 -2.04
C ARG A 159 -10.82 10.30 -3.43
N CYS A 160 -11.12 9.15 -4.04
CA CYS A 160 -10.60 8.78 -5.34
C CYS A 160 -11.63 7.94 -6.11
N ASP A 161 -12.09 8.40 -7.27
CA ASP A 161 -13.13 7.67 -8.04
C ASP A 161 -12.53 6.65 -9.02
N ARG A 162 -11.22 6.43 -8.99
CA ARG A 162 -10.49 5.63 -10.00
C ARG A 162 -10.76 4.12 -9.90
N CYS A 163 -11.19 3.62 -8.74
CA CYS A 163 -11.48 2.20 -8.48
C CYS A 163 -10.43 1.22 -9.07
N CYS A 164 -9.18 1.29 -8.62
CA CYS A 164 -8.09 0.50 -9.20
C CYS A 164 -8.04 -0.94 -8.70
N LEU A 165 -7.50 -1.86 -9.53
CA LEU A 165 -7.10 -3.19 -9.07
C LEU A 165 -6.04 -3.09 -7.97
N MET A 166 -6.22 -3.89 -6.91
CA MET A 166 -5.29 -3.93 -5.80
C MET A 166 -4.06 -4.78 -6.10
N PHE A 167 -2.89 -4.38 -5.59
CA PHE A 167 -1.67 -5.18 -5.68
C PHE A 167 -1.62 -6.19 -4.55
N TRP A 168 -1.64 -7.47 -4.89
CA TRP A 168 -1.50 -8.58 -3.95
C TRP A 168 -0.10 -9.17 -4.02
N ARG A 169 0.48 -9.52 -2.87
CA ARG A 169 1.70 -10.31 -2.83
C ARG A 169 1.38 -11.78 -2.95
N GLU A 170 2.19 -12.53 -3.70
CA GLU A 170 2.07 -13.99 -3.78
C GLU A 170 2.06 -14.64 -2.38
N GLU A 171 2.85 -14.11 -1.44
CA GLU A 171 2.90 -14.61 -0.06
C GLU A 171 1.56 -14.51 0.69
N TRP A 172 0.69 -13.57 0.29
CA TRP A 172 -0.64 -13.38 0.88
C TRP A 172 -1.71 -14.27 0.27
N LEU A 173 -1.35 -15.03 -0.77
CA LEU A 173 -2.25 -15.87 -1.52
C LEU A 173 -1.87 -17.33 -1.34
N GLU A 174 -2.87 -18.19 -1.35
CA GLU A 174 -2.71 -19.63 -1.29
C GLU A 174 -3.42 -20.23 -2.51
N LYS A 175 -2.69 -20.98 -3.33
CA LYS A 175 -3.28 -21.70 -4.45
C LYS A 175 -4.08 -22.88 -3.90
N ILE A 176 -5.34 -22.99 -4.28
CA ILE A 176 -6.26 -24.02 -3.74
C ILE A 176 -6.64 -25.09 -4.77
N GLU A 177 -6.23 -24.94 -6.04
CA GLU A 177 -6.43 -25.86 -7.16
C GLU A 177 -5.26 -25.79 -8.15
#